data_AF-A0AAU4UQ52-F1
#
_entry.id   AF-A0AAU4UQ52-F1
#
_cell.length_a   1.000
_cell.length_b   1.000
_cell.length_c   1.000
_cell.angle_alpha   90.00
_cell.angle_beta   90.00
_cell.angle_gamma   90.00
#
_symmetry.space_group_name_H-M   'P 1'
#
loop_
_entity.id
_entity.type
_entity.pdbx_description
1 polymer ?
#
loop_
_entity_poly.entity_id
_entity_poly.type
_entity_poly.pdbx_seq_one_letter_code
_entity_poly.pdbx_strand_id
1 'polypeptide(L)'
;MHNWWREYHFSRGVSWKTWSHTWTVANKQVLFFLEHSDGKWLGENQSAAKKGDIVFFDWNGKGIFDHAGVITKVKNGKAFVTAHNRNRLDKPLNEYLTGSNRGTDYSIIRVKPNWY
;
A
#
# COMPACT_ATOMS: atom_id res chain seq x y z
N MET A 1 9.39 1.44 19.97
CA MET A 1 8.74 2.38 19.04
C MET A 1 8.93 1.89 17.61
N HIS A 2 7.84 1.58 16.90
CA HIS A 2 7.89 1.26 15.47
C HIS A 2 8.08 2.55 14.66
N ASN A 3 9.27 2.72 14.07
CA ASN A 3 9.52 3.82 13.14
C ASN A 3 8.82 3.49 11.81
N TRP A 4 7.51 3.76 11.72
CA TRP A 4 6.69 3.40 10.57
C TRP A 4 7.27 3.95 9.25
N TRP A 5 7.92 5.11 9.26
CA TRP A 5 8.45 5.77 8.05
C TRP A 5 9.81 5.28 7.54
N ARG A 6 10.47 4.32 8.20
CA ARG A 6 11.83 3.87 7.83
C ARG A 6 12.03 2.38 8.06
N GLU A 7 12.57 1.68 7.07
CA GLU A 7 12.91 0.27 7.20
C GLU A 7 14.37 0.08 7.59
N TYR A 8 14.63 -0.89 8.46
CA TYR A 8 15.97 -1.32 8.86
C TYR A 8 16.30 -2.64 8.19
N HIS A 9 17.44 -2.68 7.53
CA HIS A 9 17.99 -3.88 6.93
C HIS A 9 19.19 -4.34 7.73
N PHE A 10 19.35 -5.66 7.83
CA PHE A 10 20.52 -6.29 8.41
C PHE A 10 20.93 -7.48 7.55
N SER A 11 22.16 -7.46 7.03
CA SER A 11 22.72 -8.61 6.32
C SER A 11 24.23 -8.64 6.52
N ARG A 12 24.75 -9.84 6.85
CA ARG A 12 26.19 -10.12 6.99
C ARG A 12 26.93 -9.10 7.87
N GLY A 13 26.33 -8.72 9.00
CA GLY A 13 26.93 -7.78 9.96
C GLY A 13 26.83 -6.30 9.57
N VAL A 14 26.27 -5.98 8.40
CA VAL A 14 26.04 -4.61 7.96
C VAL A 14 24.58 -4.25 8.16
N SER A 15 24.34 -3.09 8.77
CA SER A 15 23.01 -2.50 8.89
C SER A 15 22.88 -1.29 7.99
N TRP A 16 21.75 -1.16 7.30
CA TRP A 16 21.44 0.02 6.51
C TRP A 16 19.96 0.37 6.59
N LYS A 17 19.65 1.59 6.15
CA LYS A 17 18.30 2.16 6.20
C LYS A 17 17.88 2.50 4.78
N THR A 18 16.67 2.12 4.40
CA THR A 18 16.09 2.58 3.14
C THR A 18 14.88 3.46 3.41
N TRP A 19 14.76 4.51 2.61
CA TRP A 19 13.55 5.30 2.52
C TRP A 19 12.54 4.55 1.67
N SER A 20 11.26 4.57 2.07
CA SER A 20 10.21 4.08 1.20
C SER A 20 9.86 5.14 0.15
N HIS A 21 9.45 4.69 -1.04
CA HIS A 21 8.86 5.58 -2.06
C HIS A 21 7.40 5.91 -1.75
N THR A 22 6.84 5.32 -0.70
CA THR A 22 5.56 5.67 -0.09
C THR A 22 5.80 6.62 1.09
N TRP A 23 4.76 7.31 1.55
CA TRP A 23 4.84 8.26 2.68
C TRP A 23 5.36 7.64 3.99
N THR A 24 5.48 6.30 4.05
CA THR A 24 5.95 5.47 5.16
C THR A 24 6.29 4.05 4.68
N VAL A 25 6.95 3.17 5.46
CA VAL A 25 7.11 1.74 5.11
C VAL A 25 5.73 1.09 4.96
N ALA A 26 5.42 0.61 3.75
CA ALA A 26 4.10 0.12 3.36
C ALA A 26 3.58 -0.99 4.29
N ASN A 27 4.35 -2.04 4.50
CA ASN A 27 3.94 -3.12 5.40
C ASN A 27 3.70 -2.66 6.85
N LYS A 28 4.55 -1.78 7.39
CA LYS A 28 4.36 -1.25 8.76
C LYS A 28 3.15 -0.35 8.86
N GLN A 29 2.82 0.36 7.79
CA GLN A 29 1.62 1.19 7.73
C GLN A 29 0.35 0.34 7.74
N VAL A 30 0.32 -0.78 7.01
CA VAL A 30 -0.80 -1.74 7.08
C VAL A 30 -0.98 -2.23 8.52
N LEU A 31 0.09 -2.70 9.17
CA LEU A 31 0.01 -3.18 10.55
C LEU A 31 -0.50 -2.10 11.50
N PHE A 32 -0.01 -0.88 11.39
CA PHE A 32 -0.47 0.25 12.19
C PHE A 32 -1.98 0.53 12.00
N PHE A 33 -2.47 0.48 10.75
CA PHE A 33 -3.89 0.69 10.47
C PHE A 33 -4.79 -0.44 10.96
N LEU A 34 -4.29 -1.68 10.95
CA LEU A 34 -5.01 -2.83 11.50
C LEU A 34 -5.05 -2.80 13.02
N GLU A 35 -4.01 -2.29 13.67
CA GLU A 35 -3.93 -2.21 15.13
C GLU A 35 -4.75 -1.05 15.70
N HIS A 36 -4.78 0.09 14.99
CA HIS A 36 -5.30 1.34 15.57
C HIS A 36 -6.44 1.99 14.79
N SER A 37 -6.97 1.34 13.75
CA SER A 37 -8.12 1.85 13.00
C SER A 37 -9.28 0.85 12.96
N ASP A 38 -10.51 1.34 13.10
CA ASP A 38 -11.80 0.64 12.93
C ASP A 38 -12.11 0.38 11.45
N GLY A 39 -11.08 0.42 10.64
CA GLY A 39 -11.08 0.23 9.21
C GLY A 39 -11.48 -1.18 8.80
N LYS A 40 -11.37 -1.45 7.50
CA LYS A 40 -11.64 -2.78 6.94
C LYS A 40 -10.53 -3.20 6.00
N TRP A 41 -10.08 -4.44 6.14
CA TRP A 41 -9.36 -5.14 5.10
C TRP A 41 -10.35 -5.54 4.01
N LEU A 42 -10.21 -4.95 2.82
CA LEU A 42 -11.04 -5.28 1.66
C LEU A 42 -10.36 -6.27 0.71
N GLY A 43 -9.08 -6.57 0.93
CA GLY A 43 -8.27 -7.40 0.04
C GLY A 43 -8.28 -6.82 -1.37
N GLU A 44 -8.47 -7.67 -2.37
CA GLU A 44 -8.52 -7.27 -3.78
C GLU A 44 -9.90 -6.76 -4.25
N ASN A 45 -10.87 -6.57 -3.35
CA ASN A 45 -12.24 -6.20 -3.73
C ASN A 45 -12.38 -4.73 -4.13
N GLN A 46 -12.06 -4.41 -5.39
CA GLN A 46 -12.21 -3.06 -5.96
C GLN A 46 -13.65 -2.55 -5.96
N SER A 47 -14.65 -3.42 -6.11
CA SER A 47 -16.06 -3.02 -6.09
C SER A 47 -16.51 -2.47 -4.75
N ALA A 48 -15.86 -2.91 -3.65
CA ALA A 48 -16.12 -2.39 -2.30
C ALA A 48 -15.28 -1.14 -1.96
N ALA A 49 -14.34 -0.77 -2.83
CA ALA A 49 -13.42 0.33 -2.61
C ALA A 49 -14.11 1.69 -2.71
N LYS A 50 -13.55 2.68 -2.01
CA LYS A 50 -14.01 4.06 -1.97
C LYS A 50 -12.83 5.01 -2.14
N LYS A 51 -13.12 6.23 -2.59
CA LYS A 51 -12.14 7.31 -2.58
C LYS A 51 -11.60 7.51 -1.16
N GLY A 52 -10.28 7.58 -1.02
CA GLY A 52 -9.57 7.69 0.25
C GLY A 52 -9.11 6.36 0.86
N ASP A 53 -9.63 5.21 0.38
CA ASP A 53 -9.07 3.91 0.74
C ASP A 53 -7.61 3.84 0.23
N ILE A 54 -6.76 3.14 0.97
CA ILE A 54 -5.34 2.99 0.65
C ILE A 54 -5.15 1.61 0.03
N VAL A 55 -4.41 1.55 -1.07
CA VAL A 55 -3.98 0.28 -1.67
C VAL A 55 -2.52 0.06 -1.35
N PHE A 56 -2.19 -1.15 -0.93
CA PHE A 56 -0.83 -1.62 -0.70
C PHE A 56 -0.47 -2.67 -1.74
N PHE A 57 0.73 -2.62 -2.27
CA PHE A 57 1.22 -3.51 -3.31
C PHE A 57 2.39 -4.35 -2.79
N ASP A 58 2.33 -5.65 -3.08
CA ASP A 58 3.44 -6.58 -2.97
C ASP A 58 3.94 -6.87 -4.40
N TRP A 59 4.73 -5.97 -4.97
CA TRP A 59 5.20 -6.11 -6.35
C TRP A 59 6.27 -7.18 -6.54
N ASN A 60 6.88 -7.62 -5.43
CA ASN A 60 7.93 -8.61 -5.44
C ASN A 60 7.44 -10.02 -5.08
N GLY A 61 6.18 -10.16 -4.66
CA GLY A 61 5.51 -11.42 -4.35
C GLY A 61 6.09 -12.15 -3.15
N LYS A 62 6.63 -11.42 -2.16
CA LYS A 62 7.24 -12.01 -0.95
C LYS A 62 6.27 -12.06 0.24
N GLY A 63 5.00 -11.70 0.04
CA GLY A 63 4.01 -11.56 1.09
C GLY A 63 4.21 -10.32 1.96
N ILE A 64 5.01 -9.35 1.50
CA ILE A 64 5.32 -8.12 2.23
C ILE A 64 5.06 -6.93 1.29
N PHE A 65 4.18 -6.02 1.72
CA PHE A 65 3.89 -4.82 0.95
C PHE A 65 5.10 -3.88 0.90
N ASP A 66 5.53 -3.53 -0.31
CA ASP A 66 6.67 -2.65 -0.60
C ASP A 66 6.25 -1.28 -1.16
N HIS A 67 5.00 -1.15 -1.63
CA HIS A 67 4.47 0.09 -2.17
C HIS A 67 3.03 0.33 -1.73
N ALA A 68 2.57 1.56 -1.93
CA ALA A 68 1.25 2.02 -1.54
C ALA A 68 0.81 3.19 -2.41
N GLY A 69 -0.50 3.34 -2.56
CA GLY A 69 -1.14 4.46 -3.21
C GLY A 69 -2.50 4.73 -2.57
N VAL A 70 -3.14 5.82 -2.99
CA VAL A 70 -4.48 6.18 -2.53
C VAL A 70 -5.46 6.00 -3.67
N ILE A 71 -6.60 5.38 -3.39
CA ILE A 71 -7.71 5.32 -4.33
C ILE A 71 -8.31 6.73 -4.41
N THR A 72 -8.12 7.39 -5.54
CA THR A 72 -8.56 8.77 -5.76
C THR A 72 -9.86 8.86 -6.55
N LYS A 73 -10.24 7.76 -7.23
CA LYS A 73 -11.48 7.65 -8.01
C LYS A 73 -11.95 6.19 -8.07
N VAL A 74 -13.27 5.99 -8.10
CA VAL A 74 -13.92 4.70 -8.34
C VAL A 74 -14.95 4.90 -9.44
N LYS A 75 -14.92 4.09 -10.50
CA LYS A 75 -15.86 4.17 -11.63
C LYS A 75 -16.23 2.77 -12.09
N ASN A 76 -17.53 2.47 -12.15
CA ASN A 76 -18.06 1.18 -12.59
C ASN A 76 -17.42 -0.03 -11.87
N GLY A 77 -17.28 0.06 -10.55
CA GLY A 77 -16.67 -0.99 -9.72
C GLY A 77 -15.14 -1.11 -9.83
N LYS A 78 -14.48 -0.24 -10.61
CA LYS A 78 -13.02 -0.24 -10.79
C LYS A 78 -12.39 0.91 -10.00
N ALA A 79 -11.30 0.60 -9.30
CA ALA A 79 -10.54 1.58 -8.55
C ALA A 79 -9.46 2.24 -9.41
N PHE A 80 -9.21 3.52 -9.17
CA PHE A 80 -8.13 4.29 -9.77
C PHE A 80 -7.26 4.86 -8.65
N VAL A 81 -5.96 4.72 -8.81
CA VAL A 81 -4.95 4.92 -7.78
C VAL A 81 -4.04 6.05 -8.18
N THR A 82 -3.77 6.93 -7.22
CA THR A 82 -2.67 7.89 -7.29
C THR A 82 -1.54 7.44 -6.37
N ALA A 83 -0.33 7.35 -6.91
CA ALA A 83 0.87 6.94 -6.18
C ALA A 83 2.02 7.92 -6.42
N HIS A 84 3.06 7.86 -5.59
CA HIS A 84 4.18 8.79 -5.62
C HIS A 84 5.09 8.54 -6.83
N ASN A 85 4.70 9.08 -7.98
CA ASN A 85 5.45 9.14 -9.23
C ASN A 85 4.79 10.19 -10.15
N ARG A 86 5.58 10.88 -10.98
CA ARG A 86 5.09 11.93 -11.91
C ARG A 86 3.98 11.46 -12.86
N ASN A 87 3.95 10.17 -13.21
CA ASN A 87 3.02 9.61 -14.19
C ASN A 87 1.91 8.72 -13.60
N ARG A 88 1.76 8.71 -12.26
CA ARG A 88 0.83 7.82 -11.56
C ARG A 88 -0.30 8.58 -10.87
N LEU A 89 -0.93 9.50 -11.60
CA LEU A 89 -2.17 10.17 -11.20
C LEU A 89 -3.36 9.40 -11.78
N ASP A 90 -4.30 9.00 -10.92
CA ASP A 90 -5.59 8.45 -11.34
C ASP A 90 -5.49 7.26 -12.33
N LYS A 91 -4.48 6.40 -12.15
CA LYS A 91 -4.26 5.23 -13.00
C LYS A 91 -5.13 4.06 -12.56
N PRO A 92 -5.75 3.28 -13.47
CA PRO A 92 -6.48 2.06 -13.11
C PRO A 92 -5.63 1.16 -12.21
N LEU A 93 -6.20 0.65 -11.12
CA LEU A 93 -5.46 -0.16 -10.16
C LEU A 93 -4.75 -1.35 -10.84
N ASN A 94 -5.42 -2.00 -11.79
CA ASN A 94 -4.86 -3.14 -12.50
C ASN A 94 -3.59 -2.82 -13.32
N GLU A 95 -3.37 -1.57 -13.73
CA GLU A 95 -2.11 -1.20 -14.41
C GLU A 95 -0.90 -1.35 -13.50
N TYR A 96 -1.07 -1.22 -12.18
CA TYR A 96 -0.01 -1.42 -11.20
C TYR A 96 0.39 -2.90 -11.05
N LEU A 97 -0.38 -3.82 -11.64
CA LEU A 97 -0.10 -5.26 -11.67
C LEU A 97 0.50 -5.70 -13.01
N THR A 98 0.53 -4.80 -14.01
CA THR A 98 1.08 -5.10 -15.33
C THR A 98 2.58 -4.88 -15.37
N GLY A 99 3.35 -5.86 -15.85
CA GLY A 99 4.80 -5.77 -16.02
C GLY A 99 5.63 -6.01 -14.75
N SER A 100 5.00 -6.38 -13.63
CA SER A 100 5.68 -6.78 -12.41
C SER A 100 5.95 -8.30 -12.39
N ASN A 101 6.95 -8.73 -11.64
CA ASN A 101 7.39 -10.12 -11.59
C ASN A 101 6.27 -11.06 -11.08
N ARG A 102 6.43 -12.38 -11.31
CA ARG A 102 5.55 -13.41 -10.77
C ARG A 102 5.29 -13.17 -9.28
N GLY A 103 4.03 -13.25 -8.86
CA GLY A 103 3.60 -13.13 -7.46
C GLY A 103 3.15 -11.73 -7.04
N THR A 104 3.05 -10.78 -7.97
CA THR A 104 2.53 -9.45 -7.63
C THR A 104 1.09 -9.50 -7.15
N ASP A 105 0.83 -8.89 -5.99
CA ASP A 105 -0.49 -8.78 -5.40
C ASP A 105 -0.73 -7.37 -4.80
N TYR A 106 -1.97 -7.09 -4.40
CA TYR A 106 -2.36 -5.88 -3.70
C TYR A 106 -3.44 -6.14 -2.67
N SER A 107 -3.57 -5.22 -1.72
CA SER A 107 -4.69 -5.21 -0.80
C SER A 107 -5.16 -3.81 -0.51
N ILE A 108 -6.48 -3.64 -0.53
CA ILE A 108 -7.16 -2.39 -0.23
C ILE A 108 -7.52 -2.37 1.25
N ILE A 109 -7.09 -1.31 1.93
CA ILE A 109 -7.36 -1.04 3.33
C ILE A 109 -8.18 0.24 3.41
N ARG A 110 -9.39 0.11 3.96
CA ARG A 110 -10.15 1.26 4.42
C ARG A 110 -9.63 1.64 5.79
N VAL A 111 -9.16 2.87 5.96
CA VAL A 111 -8.74 3.39 7.27
C VAL A 111 -9.89 4.18 7.87
N LYS A 112 -10.25 3.87 9.11
CA LYS A 112 -11.15 4.68 9.93
C LYS A 112 -10.40 4.95 11.23
N PRO A 113 -9.66 6.08 11.35
CA PRO A 113 -8.86 6.35 12.53
C PRO A 113 -9.70 6.42 13.81
N ASN A 114 -9.16 5.88 14.90
CA ASN A 114 -9.70 5.98 16.26
C ASN A 114 -8.61 6.43 17.25
N TRP A 115 -7.44 6.78 16.71
CA TRP A 115 -6.55 7.71 17.37
C TRP A 115 -7.12 9.12 17.15
N TYR A 116 -7.17 9.93 18.21
CA TYR A 116 -7.91 11.20 18.41
C TYR A 116 -9.32 11.04 18.99
#